data_AF-A0A946TMF2-F1
#
_entry.id   AF-A0A946TMF2-F1
#
_cell.length_a   1.000
_cell.length_b   1.000
_cell.length_c   1.000
_cell.angle_alpha   90.00
_cell.angle_beta   90.00
_cell.angle_gamma   90.00
#
_symmetry.space_group_name_H-M   'P 1'
#
loop_
_entity.id
_entity.type
_entity.pdbx_description
1 polymer ?
#
loop_
_entity_poly.entity_id
_entity_poly.type
_entity_poly.pdbx_seq_one_letter_code
_entity_poly.pdbx_strand_id
1 'polypeptide(L)'
;MSNPTDTFELDCSVPSFHQERQATSYTGCDIPHDPELVAQGWQFRCNTDHSRLDDVVDTYQELGFEVHLEAVDLSGLSSDCGGCSTMLEAFSAVYTKK
;
A
#
# COMPACT_ATOMS: atom_id res chain seq x y z
N MET A 1 -41.94 -10.61 36.37
CA MET A 1 -42.73 -10.17 35.21
C MET A 1 -41.76 -9.54 34.22
N SER A 2 -41.94 -9.87 32.94
CA SER A 2 -40.96 -9.99 31.87
C SER A 2 -40.13 -8.74 31.50
N ASN A 3 -38.88 -8.97 31.09
CA ASN A 3 -38.05 -8.03 30.33
C ASN A 3 -38.65 -7.78 28.95
N PRO A 4 -38.63 -6.55 28.42
CA PRO A 4 -38.81 -6.32 27.00
C PRO A 4 -37.46 -6.45 26.28
N THR A 5 -37.32 -7.53 25.51
CA THR A 5 -36.27 -7.66 24.49
C THR A 5 -36.59 -6.66 23.39
N ASP A 6 -35.81 -5.57 23.34
CA ASP A 6 -35.82 -4.64 22.21
C ASP A 6 -35.07 -5.30 21.06
N THR A 7 -35.85 -5.91 20.16
CA THR A 7 -35.36 -6.45 18.89
C THR A 7 -34.93 -5.27 18.02
N PHE A 8 -33.67 -4.88 18.11
CA PHE A 8 -33.04 -4.06 17.08
C PHE A 8 -32.92 -4.93 15.82
N GLU A 9 -33.88 -4.82 14.92
CA GLU A 9 -33.68 -5.22 13.52
C GLU A 9 -32.57 -4.34 12.95
N LEU A 10 -31.36 -4.88 12.93
CA LEU A 10 -30.24 -4.36 12.14
C LEU A 10 -30.57 -4.59 10.66
N ASP A 11 -31.32 -3.66 10.08
CA ASP A 11 -31.38 -3.50 8.63
C ASP A 11 -29.96 -3.18 8.14
N CYS A 12 -29.33 -4.16 7.49
CA CYS A 12 -28.01 -4.03 6.87
C CYS A 12 -28.06 -3.17 5.58
N SER A 13 -28.89 -2.12 5.52
CA SER A 13 -28.85 -1.17 4.42
C SER A 13 -27.60 -0.31 4.55
N VAL A 14 -26.59 -0.67 3.77
CA VAL A 14 -25.40 0.15 3.56
C VAL A 14 -25.86 1.42 2.84
N PRO A 15 -25.76 2.62 3.46
CA PRO A 15 -26.15 3.85 2.79
C PRO A 15 -25.28 4.05 1.55
N SER A 16 -25.92 4.30 0.40
CA SER A 16 -25.29 4.39 -0.93
C SER A 16 -24.37 5.59 -1.13
N PHE A 17 -23.92 6.26 -0.06
CA PHE A 17 -22.85 7.26 -0.13
C PHE A 17 -21.49 6.56 -0.21
N HIS A 18 -21.30 5.75 -1.24
CA HIS A 18 -19.95 5.45 -1.71
C HIS A 18 -19.42 6.71 -2.37
N GLN A 19 -18.68 7.51 -1.59
CA GLN A 19 -17.83 8.53 -2.17
C GLN A 19 -16.93 7.82 -3.19
N GLU A 20 -17.01 8.23 -4.46
CA GLU A 20 -16.17 7.70 -5.52
C GLU A 20 -14.70 7.92 -5.10
N ARG A 21 -14.04 6.84 -4.65
CA ARG A 21 -12.61 6.89 -4.38
C ARG A 21 -11.91 7.07 -5.71
N GLN A 22 -11.42 8.28 -5.98
CA GLN A 22 -10.36 8.47 -6.97
C GLN A 22 -9.13 7.75 -6.40
N ALA A 23 -8.94 6.50 -6.82
CA ALA A 23 -7.89 5.65 -6.33
C ALA A 23 -6.58 6.05 -7.00
N THR A 24 -5.74 6.79 -6.29
CA THR A 24 -4.29 6.72 -6.50
C THR A 24 -3.60 6.02 -5.33
N SER A 25 -4.14 6.06 -4.10
CA SER A 25 -3.75 5.16 -3.00
C SER A 25 -4.78 5.10 -1.85
N TYR A 26 -4.68 4.08 -0.98
CA TYR A 26 -5.52 3.93 0.23
C TYR A 26 -5.23 5.01 1.29
N THR A 27 -4.06 5.65 1.23
CA THR A 27 -3.60 6.65 2.20
C THR A 27 -3.77 8.09 1.71
N GLY A 28 -4.24 8.31 0.48
CA GLY A 28 -4.39 9.65 -0.09
C GLY A 28 -3.08 10.30 -0.53
N CYS A 29 -2.00 9.52 -0.61
CA CYS A 29 -0.67 9.95 -1.05
C CYS A 29 -0.32 9.25 -2.37
N ASP A 30 0.13 9.97 -3.39
CA ASP A 30 0.62 9.35 -4.62
C ASP A 30 2.14 9.14 -4.48
N ILE A 31 2.57 7.89 -4.29
CA ILE A 31 3.98 7.53 -4.22
C ILE A 31 4.37 7.04 -5.61
N PRO A 32 5.11 7.83 -6.40
CA PRO A 32 5.47 7.44 -7.75
C PRO A 32 6.40 6.22 -7.75
N HIS A 33 6.27 5.39 -8.78
CA HIS A 33 7.22 4.32 -9.08
C HIS A 33 8.25 4.83 -10.08
N ASP A 34 9.46 4.28 -10.06
CA ASP A 34 10.51 4.67 -11.00
C ASP A 34 10.11 4.32 -12.45
N PRO A 35 9.95 5.31 -13.34
CA PRO A 35 9.52 5.10 -14.72
C PRO A 35 10.60 4.39 -15.56
N GLU A 36 11.88 4.53 -15.24
CA GLU A 36 12.98 3.84 -15.92
C GLU A 36 12.96 2.35 -15.59
N LEU A 37 12.69 1.97 -14.33
CA LEU A 37 12.54 0.56 -13.95
C LEU A 37 11.34 -0.06 -14.67
N VAL A 38 10.20 0.63 -14.69
CA VAL A 38 9.01 0.17 -15.43
C VAL A 38 9.32 0.00 -16.93
N ALA A 39 10.04 0.94 -17.54
CA ALA A 39 10.45 0.87 -18.95
C ALA A 39 11.41 -0.30 -19.23
N GLN A 40 12.23 -0.70 -18.25
CA GLN A 40 13.12 -1.86 -18.33
C GLN A 40 12.41 -3.21 -18.09
N GLY A 41 11.09 -3.19 -17.85
CA GLY A 41 10.26 -4.37 -17.64
C GLY A 41 10.16 -4.82 -16.19
N TRP A 42 10.61 -4.01 -15.23
CA TRP A 42 10.41 -4.28 -13.81
C TRP A 42 8.95 -4.02 -13.41
N GLN A 43 8.46 -4.85 -12.48
CA GLN A 43 7.10 -4.74 -11.94
C GLN A 43 7.15 -4.42 -10.45
N PHE A 44 6.58 -3.27 -10.07
CA PHE A 44 6.42 -2.88 -8.67
C PHE A 44 5.53 -3.89 -7.91
N ARG A 45 5.92 -4.20 -6.67
CA ARG A 45 5.18 -5.11 -5.79
C ARG A 45 4.68 -4.43 -4.52
N CYS A 46 5.57 -3.77 -3.79
CA CYS A 46 5.22 -3.12 -2.54
C CYS A 46 6.30 -2.13 -2.09
N ASN A 47 5.92 -1.24 -1.17
CA ASN A 47 6.85 -0.54 -0.30
C ASN A 47 6.85 -1.26 1.05
N THR A 48 8.03 -1.60 1.57
CA THR A 48 8.16 -2.27 2.86
C THR A 48 9.35 -1.78 3.65
N ASP A 49 9.24 -1.77 4.97
CA ASP A 49 10.38 -1.51 5.85
C ASP A 49 11.30 -2.74 5.98
N HIS A 50 12.46 -2.52 6.58
CA HIS A 50 13.48 -3.54 6.80
C HIS A 50 13.02 -4.76 7.61
N SER A 51 11.99 -4.65 8.46
CA SER A 51 11.55 -5.78 9.28
C SER A 51 10.93 -6.91 8.45
N ARG A 52 10.45 -6.60 7.24
CA ARG A 52 9.83 -7.56 6.31
C ARG A 52 10.55 -7.65 4.98
N LEU A 53 11.55 -6.80 4.75
CA LEU A 53 12.23 -6.69 3.45
C LEU A 53 12.90 -8.01 3.08
N ASP A 54 13.62 -8.62 4.01
CA ASP A 54 14.31 -9.89 3.80
C ASP A 54 13.32 -11.01 3.41
N ASP A 55 12.23 -11.16 4.17
CA ASP A 55 11.17 -12.15 3.86
C ASP A 55 10.58 -11.96 2.46
N VAL A 56 10.34 -10.70 2.06
CA VAL A 56 9.79 -10.36 0.74
C VAL A 56 10.79 -10.72 -0.36
N VAL A 57 12.06 -10.37 -0.19
CA VAL A 57 13.13 -10.64 -1.14
C VAL A 57 13.30 -12.15 -1.33
N ASP A 58 13.45 -12.88 -0.22
CA ASP A 58 13.65 -14.33 -0.22
C ASP A 58 12.47 -15.03 -0.92
N THR A 59 11.24 -14.64 -0.58
CA THR A 59 10.04 -15.20 -1.22
C THR A 59 10.07 -15.04 -2.74
N TYR A 60 10.40 -13.86 -3.27
CA TYR A 60 10.41 -13.64 -4.72
C TYR A 60 11.59 -14.33 -5.40
N GLN A 61 12.76 -14.39 -4.76
CA GLN A 61 13.91 -15.11 -5.29
C GLN A 61 13.67 -16.62 -5.34
N GLU A 62 13.03 -17.21 -4.32
CA GLU A 62 12.65 -18.63 -4.30
C GLU A 62 11.64 -18.97 -5.41
N LEU A 63 10.77 -18.03 -5.77
CA LEU A 63 9.86 -18.15 -6.90
C LEU A 63 10.54 -17.95 -8.28
N GLY A 64 11.85 -17.69 -8.30
CA GLY A 64 12.66 -17.54 -9.51
C GLY A 64 12.57 -16.15 -10.15
N PHE A 65 12.18 -15.13 -9.40
CA PHE A 65 12.20 -13.74 -9.88
C PHE A 65 13.54 -13.08 -9.56
N GLU A 66 13.97 -12.19 -10.45
CA GLU A 66 14.95 -11.17 -10.10
C GLU A 66 14.27 -10.10 -9.23
N VAL A 67 14.96 -9.64 -8.20
CA VAL A 67 14.45 -8.62 -7.27
C VAL A 67 15.34 -7.39 -7.33
N HIS A 68 14.73 -6.21 -7.47
CA HIS A 68 15.40 -4.92 -7.41
C HIS A 68 14.78 -4.08 -6.29
N LEU A 69 15.64 -3.42 -5.51
CA LEU A 69 15.27 -2.61 -4.36
C LEU A 69 15.80 -1.20 -4.54
N GLU A 70 14.96 -0.22 -4.27
CA GLU A 70 15.33 1.20 -4.24
C GLU A 70 14.66 1.92 -3.06
N ALA A 71 15.15 3.11 -2.72
CA ALA A 71 14.48 3.97 -1.77
C ALA A 71 13.14 4.46 -2.36
N VAL A 72 12.12 4.60 -1.51
CA VAL A 72 10.81 5.11 -1.95
C VAL A 72 10.95 6.57 -2.41
N ASP A 73 10.43 6.88 -3.60
CA ASP A 73 10.35 8.27 -4.04
C ASP A 73 9.22 9.01 -3.29
N LEU A 74 9.63 9.96 -2.43
CA LEU A 74 8.72 10.76 -1.62
C LEU A 74 8.30 12.07 -2.30
N SER A 75 8.69 12.30 -3.56
CA SER A 75 8.40 13.54 -4.30
C SER A 75 6.90 13.79 -4.49
N GLY A 76 6.09 12.74 -4.57
CA GLY A 76 4.62 12.81 -4.66
C GLY A 76 3.90 12.97 -3.32
N LEU A 77 4.64 12.99 -2.20
CA LEU A 77 4.06 13.16 -0.88
C LEU A 77 3.72 14.63 -0.60
N SER A 78 2.45 14.92 -0.31
CA SER A 78 2.01 16.26 0.11
C SER A 78 2.71 16.69 1.41
N SER A 79 2.99 18.00 1.54
CA SER A 79 3.50 18.60 2.77
C SER A 79 2.57 18.42 3.98
N ASP A 80 1.29 18.15 3.73
CA ASP A 80 0.28 17.92 4.78
C ASP A 80 0.31 16.49 5.31
N CYS A 81 1.19 15.62 4.82
CA CYS A 81 1.22 14.20 5.16
C CYS A 81 1.79 13.89 6.56
N GLY A 82 1.82 14.87 7.47
CA GLY A 82 1.83 14.65 8.93
C GLY A 82 2.91 13.72 9.50
N GLY A 83 4.10 13.65 8.88
CA GLY A 83 5.22 12.82 9.32
C GLY A 83 5.41 11.49 8.55
N CYS A 84 4.58 11.20 7.56
CA CYS A 84 4.75 10.00 6.73
C CYS A 84 6.07 9.99 5.95
N SER A 85 6.63 11.16 5.59
CA SER A 85 7.93 11.24 4.90
C SER A 85 9.03 10.54 5.68
N THR A 86 9.17 10.89 6.97
CA THR A 86 10.19 10.33 7.85
C THR A 86 9.99 8.84 8.11
N MET A 87 8.74 8.36 8.15
CA MET A 87 8.47 6.93 8.24
C MET A 87 8.89 6.20 6.96
N LEU A 88 8.54 6.74 5.80
CA LEU A 88 8.80 6.13 4.50
C LEU A 88 10.28 6.21 4.06
N GLU A 89 11.09 7.07 4.67
CA GLU A 89 12.56 7.09 4.50
C GLU A 89 13.21 5.74 4.87
N ALA A 90 12.59 4.96 5.76
CA ALA A 90 13.07 3.63 6.14
C ALA A 90 12.47 2.49 5.28
N PHE A 91 11.66 2.82 4.28
CA PHE A 91 11.02 1.86 3.40
C PHE A 91 11.81 1.70 2.11
N SER A 92 11.72 0.51 1.53
CA SER A 92 12.23 0.21 0.19
C SER A 92 11.08 -0.14 -0.73
N ALA A 93 11.13 0.38 -1.96
CA ALA A 93 10.28 -0.05 -3.05
C ALA A 93 10.84 -1.35 -3.64
N VAL A 94 9.99 -2.38 -3.73
CA VAL A 94 10.34 -3.71 -4.21
C VAL A 94 9.82 -3.90 -5.62
N TYR A 95 10.73 -4.24 -6.52
CA TYR A 95 10.43 -4.56 -7.91
C TYR A 95 10.85 -5.98 -8.24
N THR A 96 10.13 -6.60 -9.17
CA THR A 96 10.41 -7.97 -9.63
C THR A 96 10.41 -8.06 -11.15
N LYS A 97 11.21 -8.99 -11.68
CA LYS A 97 11.27 -9.31 -13.10
C LYS A 97 11.42 -10.83 -13.29
N LYS A 98 10.88 -11.36 -14.37
CA LYS A 98 11.03 -12.77 -14.79
C LYS A 98 12.10 -12.92 -15.85
#